data_AF-A0A2W4QQW8-F1
#
_entry.id   AF-A0A2W4QQW8-F1
#
_cell.length_a   1.000
_cell.length_b   1.000
_cell.length_c   1.000
_cell.angle_alpha   90.00
_cell.angle_beta   90.00
_cell.angle_gamma   90.00
#
_symmetry.space_group_name_H-M   'P 1'
#
loop_
_entity.id
_entity.type
_entity.pdbx_description
1 polymer ?
#
loop_
_entity_poly.entity_id
_entity_poly.type
_entity_poly.pdbx_seq_one_letter_code
_entity_poly.pdbx_strand_id
1 'polypeptide(L)'
;MLEGNRRLTLRVVELFPEDALFHFTPAPPLRPFADMVNEILEMEEGYVRGIATREWAFSPKRVVKTKQELLEACAAVRRRTLELWPRITAERLAEEEIDPFFGSEPQSNLSRLVYTLENEIHHRGQGYTYLRILGIQPPAFYIR
;
A
#
# COMPACT_ATOMS: atom_id res chain seq x y z
N MET A 1 -6.80 -11.27 -4.24
CA MET A 1 -5.64 -11.24 -3.30
C MET A 1 -5.42 -9.87 -2.66
N LEU A 2 -5.38 -8.79 -3.44
CA LEU A 2 -5.13 -7.44 -2.92
C LEU A 2 -6.17 -6.98 -1.89
N GLU A 3 -7.46 -7.24 -2.12
CA GLU A 3 -8.53 -6.78 -1.22
C GLU A 3 -8.50 -7.41 0.18
N GLY A 4 -8.29 -8.72 0.27
CA GLY A 4 -8.21 -9.40 1.57
C GLY A 4 -7.03 -8.87 2.40
N ASN A 5 -5.92 -8.54 1.74
CA ASN A 5 -4.78 -7.90 2.39
C ASN A 5 -5.11 -6.46 2.81
N ARG A 6 -5.69 -5.66 1.92
CA ARG A 6 -6.06 -4.27 2.22
C ARG A 6 -7.00 -4.17 3.41
N ARG A 7 -8.03 -5.01 3.50
CA ARG A 7 -8.95 -5.00 4.65
C ARG A 7 -8.23 -5.23 5.98
N LEU A 8 -7.24 -6.12 6.02
CA LEU A 8 -6.46 -6.35 7.23
C LEU A 8 -5.56 -5.15 7.56
N THR A 9 -4.97 -4.50 6.55
CA THR A 9 -4.19 -3.26 6.73
C THR A 9 -5.07 -2.13 7.28
N LEU A 10 -6.31 -1.98 6.78
CA LEU A 10 -7.25 -0.97 7.28
C LEU A 10 -7.62 -1.21 8.75
N ARG A 11 -7.85 -2.46 9.17
CA ARG A 11 -8.07 -2.78 10.59
C ARG A 11 -6.91 -2.38 11.48
N VAL A 12 -5.67 -2.49 10.99
CA VAL A 12 -4.49 -1.98 11.72
C VAL A 12 -4.59 -0.47 11.87
N VAL A 13 -4.84 0.27 10.78
CA VAL A 13 -5.00 1.74 10.80
C VAL A 13 -6.10 2.18 11.77
N GLU A 14 -7.24 1.49 11.77
CA GLU A 14 -8.36 1.80 12.66
C GLU A 14 -7.97 1.72 14.15
N LEU A 15 -7.17 0.72 14.54
CA LEU A 15 -6.74 0.49 15.93
C LEU A 15 -5.69 1.48 16.43
N PHE A 16 -4.93 2.14 15.54
CA PHE A 16 -3.94 3.12 15.98
C PHE A 16 -4.63 4.33 16.64
N PRO A 17 -4.14 4.84 17.78
CA PRO A 17 -4.48 6.20 18.22
C PRO A 17 -4.06 7.20 17.12
N GLU A 18 -4.89 8.20 16.83
CA GLU A 18 -4.65 9.10 15.68
C GLU A 18 -3.30 9.81 15.78
N ASP A 19 -2.97 10.40 16.93
CA ASP A 19 -1.66 11.04 17.15
C ASP A 19 -0.49 10.07 16.88
N ALA A 20 -0.56 8.85 17.43
CA ALA A 20 0.47 7.83 17.22
C ALA A 20 0.56 7.37 15.76
N LEU A 21 -0.55 7.30 15.02
CA LEU A 21 -0.56 6.92 13.61
C LEU A 21 0.35 7.82 12.75
N PHE A 22 0.37 9.13 13.06
CA PHE A 22 1.10 10.15 12.30
C PHE A 22 2.46 10.52 12.90
N HIS A 23 2.69 10.28 14.19
CA HIS A 23 3.89 10.80 14.88
C HIS A 23 4.76 9.74 15.56
N PHE A 24 4.20 8.57 15.90
CA PHE A 24 4.97 7.56 16.65
C PHE A 24 6.00 6.85 15.76
N THR A 25 7.24 6.83 16.21
CA THR A 25 8.32 6.00 15.66
C THR A 25 9.00 5.21 16.79
N PRO A 26 9.08 3.87 16.70
CA PRO A 26 9.73 3.07 17.74
C PRO A 26 11.24 3.31 17.86
N ALA A 27 11.90 3.56 16.73
CA ALA A 27 13.35 3.74 16.65
C ALA A 27 13.73 4.33 15.29
N PRO A 28 14.76 5.18 15.19
CA PRO A 28 15.35 5.53 13.91
C PRO A 28 15.92 4.28 13.21
N PRO A 29 15.81 4.16 11.87
CA PRO A 29 15.25 5.10 10.90
C PRO A 29 13.76 4.84 10.58
N LEU A 30 13.02 4.15 11.45
CA LEU A 30 11.63 3.80 11.18
C LEU A 30 10.72 5.03 11.13
N ARG A 31 9.71 4.99 10.27
CA ARG A 31 8.76 6.09 10.02
C ARG A 31 7.41 5.85 10.72
N PRO A 32 6.59 6.89 10.93
CA PRO A 32 5.21 6.72 11.34
C PRO A 32 4.42 5.82 10.40
N PHE A 33 3.45 5.07 10.94
CA PHE A 33 2.70 4.10 10.15
C PHE A 33 1.85 4.76 9.05
N ALA A 34 1.37 5.99 9.25
CA ALA A 34 0.69 6.77 8.22
C ALA A 34 1.55 6.96 6.96
N ASP A 35 2.86 7.20 7.12
CA ASP A 35 3.77 7.36 5.99
C ASP A 35 3.94 6.06 5.20
N MET A 36 3.95 4.92 5.88
CA MET A 36 4.03 3.60 5.25
C MET A 36 2.73 3.27 4.50
N VAL A 37 1.57 3.62 5.05
CA VAL A 37 0.28 3.45 4.37
C VAL A 37 0.21 4.33 3.11
N ASN A 38 0.71 5.58 3.18
CA ASN A 38 0.79 6.43 1.98
C ASN A 38 1.66 5.81 0.88
N GLU A 39 2.81 5.25 1.23
CA GLU A 39 3.68 4.55 0.28
C GLU A 39 2.96 3.35 -0.37
N ILE A 40 2.24 2.54 0.42
CA ILE A 40 1.41 1.43 -0.10
C ILE A 40 0.42 1.94 -1.16
N LEU A 41 -0.24 3.07 -0.89
CA LEU A 41 -1.22 3.68 -1.80
C LEU A 41 -0.55 4.23 -3.07
N GLU A 42 0.62 4.85 -2.96
CA GLU A 42 1.39 5.36 -4.09
C GLU A 42 1.87 4.24 -5.01
N MET A 43 2.36 3.14 -4.44
CA MET A 43 2.78 1.96 -5.20
C MET A 43 1.61 1.30 -5.93
N GLU A 44 0.49 1.04 -5.25
CA GLU A 44 -0.69 0.45 -5.88
C GLU A 44 -1.18 1.33 -7.04
N GLU A 45 -1.36 2.62 -6.81
CA GLU A 45 -1.87 3.53 -7.83
C GLU A 45 -0.91 3.64 -9.02
N GLY A 46 0.39 3.80 -8.76
CA GLY A 46 1.42 3.94 -9.79
C GLY A 46 1.50 2.72 -10.70
N TYR A 47 1.62 1.52 -10.11
CA TYR A 47 1.71 0.29 -10.89
C TYR A 47 0.39 -0.06 -11.58
N VAL A 48 -0.76 0.01 -10.90
CA VAL A 48 -2.05 -0.32 -11.52
C VAL A 48 -2.34 0.62 -12.70
N ARG A 49 -2.08 1.94 -12.55
CA ARG A 49 -2.23 2.91 -13.64
C ARG A 49 -1.30 2.59 -14.80
N GLY A 50 -0.01 2.45 -14.55
CA GLY A 50 0.96 2.24 -15.62
C GLY A 50 0.80 0.90 -16.35
N ILE A 51 0.39 -0.16 -15.64
CA ILE A 51 0.05 -1.44 -16.28
C ILE A 51 -1.18 -1.27 -17.19
N ALA A 52 -2.23 -0.60 -16.70
CA ALA A 52 -3.50 -0.44 -17.42
C ALA A 52 -3.47 0.58 -18.57
N THR A 53 -2.57 1.56 -18.54
CA THR A 53 -2.60 2.73 -19.45
C THR A 53 -1.27 3.01 -20.16
N ARG A 54 -0.17 2.36 -19.73
CA ARG A 54 1.22 2.69 -20.11
C ARG A 54 1.69 4.09 -19.67
N GLU A 55 0.95 4.76 -18.80
CA GLU A 55 1.36 6.02 -18.19
C GLU A 55 1.98 5.78 -16.81
N TRP A 56 3.30 5.92 -16.73
CA TRP A 56 4.07 5.69 -15.52
C TRP A 56 4.38 7.00 -14.81
N ALA A 57 3.81 7.17 -13.63
CA ALA A 57 4.16 8.24 -12.70
C ALA A 57 3.75 7.81 -11.29
N PHE A 58 4.43 8.32 -10.27
CA PHE A 58 3.84 8.34 -8.93
C PHE A 58 2.90 9.52 -8.80
N SER A 59 1.80 9.31 -8.09
CA SER A 59 1.01 10.43 -7.61
C SER A 59 1.83 11.21 -6.58
N PRO A 60 1.70 12.56 -6.52
CA PRO A 60 2.37 13.33 -5.49
C PRO A 60 1.96 12.81 -4.10
N LYS A 61 2.90 12.85 -3.15
CA LYS A 61 2.65 12.38 -1.79
C LYS A 61 1.41 13.05 -1.22
N ARG A 62 0.48 12.22 -0.73
CA ARG A 62 -0.76 12.72 -0.15
C ARG A 62 -0.45 13.44 1.16
N VAL A 63 -0.95 14.66 1.29
CA VAL A 63 -0.91 15.41 2.56
C VAL A 63 -2.19 15.10 3.32
N VAL A 64 -2.23 13.92 3.94
CA VAL A 64 -3.29 13.52 4.87
C VAL A 64 -2.92 13.94 6.29
N LYS A 65 -3.88 14.49 7.03
CA LYS A 65 -3.69 15.05 8.38
C LYS A 65 -4.52 14.34 9.44
N THR A 66 -5.53 13.58 9.03
CA THR A 66 -6.39 12.83 9.95
C THR A 66 -6.50 11.37 9.53
N LYS A 67 -6.86 10.49 10.48
CA LYS A 67 -7.09 9.09 10.19
C LYS A 67 -8.22 8.93 9.17
N GLN A 68 -9.27 9.75 9.28
CA GLN A 68 -10.39 9.73 8.36
C GLN A 68 -9.96 10.03 6.92
N GLU A 69 -9.15 11.07 6.72
CA GLU A 69 -8.60 11.41 5.38
C GLU A 69 -7.73 10.27 4.82
N LEU A 70 -6.96 9.58 5.66
CA LEU A 70 -6.16 8.42 5.23
C LEU A 70 -7.07 7.24 4.81
N LEU A 71 -8.15 6.97 5.55
CA LEU A 71 -9.12 5.93 5.20
C LEU A 71 -9.87 6.27 3.90
N GLU A 72 -10.21 7.54 3.69
CA GLU A 72 -10.81 8.03 2.45
C GLU A 72 -9.86 7.91 1.26
N ALA A 73 -8.57 8.20 1.46
CA ALA A 73 -7.54 7.98 0.46
C ALA A 73 -7.42 6.50 0.08
N CYS A 74 -7.43 5.59 1.07
CA CYS A 74 -7.47 4.15 0.81
C CYS A 74 -8.70 3.74 -0.02
N ALA A 75 -9.88 4.28 0.30
CA ALA A 75 -11.11 4.01 -0.44
C ALA A 75 -11.05 4.57 -1.88
N ALA A 76 -10.45 5.75 -2.07
CA ALA A 76 -10.28 6.37 -3.38
C ALA A 76 -9.35 5.55 -4.28
N VAL A 77 -8.18 5.13 -3.75
CA VAL A 77 -7.26 4.24 -4.49
C VAL A 77 -7.97 2.93 -4.83
N ARG A 78 -8.75 2.35 -3.92
CA ARG A 78 -9.50 1.13 -4.21
C ARG A 78 -10.46 1.30 -5.38
N ARG A 79 -11.25 2.38 -5.40
CA ARG A 79 -12.16 2.69 -6.52
C ARG A 79 -11.39 2.81 -7.83
N ARG A 80 -10.27 3.53 -7.82
CA ARG A 80 -9.45 3.69 -9.02
C ARG A 80 -8.85 2.38 -9.52
N THR A 81 -8.37 1.54 -8.61
CA THR A 81 -7.90 0.19 -8.94
C THR A 81 -9.00 -0.63 -9.60
N LEU A 82 -10.22 -0.61 -9.06
CA LEU A 82 -11.38 -1.30 -9.63
C LEU A 82 -11.76 -0.79 -11.02
N GLU A 83 -11.70 0.51 -11.26
CA GLU A 83 -11.97 1.12 -12.56
C GLU A 83 -10.96 0.68 -13.63
N LEU A 84 -9.69 0.56 -13.26
CA LEU A 84 -8.60 0.23 -14.18
C LEU A 84 -8.40 -1.26 -14.39
N TRP A 85 -8.75 -2.09 -13.39
CA TRP A 85 -8.51 -3.53 -13.40
C TRP A 85 -8.99 -4.25 -14.67
N PRO A 86 -10.17 -3.95 -15.25
CA PRO A 86 -10.64 -4.61 -16.47
C PRO A 86 -9.75 -4.37 -17.71
N ARG A 87 -8.87 -3.36 -17.66
CA ARG A 87 -7.92 -3.05 -18.75
C ARG A 87 -6.61 -3.83 -18.66
N ILE A 88 -6.38 -4.54 -17.56
CA ILE A 88 -5.16 -5.32 -17.32
C ILE A 88 -5.40 -6.75 -17.79
N THR A 89 -4.87 -7.10 -18.96
CA THR A 89 -4.98 -8.46 -19.52
C THR A 89 -3.90 -9.40 -18.97
N ALA A 90 -4.08 -10.71 -19.16
CA ALA A 90 -3.09 -11.71 -18.75
C ALA A 90 -1.76 -11.54 -19.52
N GLU A 91 -1.83 -11.21 -20.81
CA GLU A 91 -0.67 -10.92 -21.64
C GLU A 91 0.06 -9.68 -21.11
N ARG A 92 -0.67 -8.61 -20.79
CA ARG A 92 -0.07 -7.40 -20.20
C ARG A 92 0.60 -7.68 -18.85
N LEU A 93 0.05 -8.60 -18.05
CA LEU A 93 0.68 -9.03 -16.80
C LEU A 93 1.97 -9.82 -17.01
N ALA A 94 2.06 -10.60 -18.09
CA ALA A 94 3.23 -11.42 -18.42
C ALA A 94 4.34 -10.64 -19.16
N GLU A 95 4.03 -9.48 -19.75
CA GLU A 95 5.02 -8.62 -20.41
C GLU A 95 6.15 -8.22 -19.46
N GLU A 96 7.40 -8.45 -19.90
CA GLU A 96 8.62 -8.05 -19.19
C GLU A 96 9.17 -6.75 -19.77
N GLU A 97 9.34 -5.76 -18.90
CA GLU A 97 9.88 -4.45 -19.26
C GLU A 97 10.84 -4.01 -18.15
N ILE A 98 11.70 -3.02 -18.42
CA ILE A 98 12.46 -2.35 -17.35
C ILE A 98 11.45 -1.68 -16.41
N ASP A 99 11.67 -1.82 -15.10
CA ASP A 99 10.80 -1.19 -14.11
C ASP A 99 10.87 0.34 -14.24
N PRO A 100 9.71 1.01 -14.41
CA PRO A 100 9.67 2.44 -14.65
C PRO A 100 9.90 3.29 -13.39
N PHE A 101 9.87 2.68 -12.21
CA PHE A 101 10.03 3.36 -10.92
C PHE A 101 11.31 2.95 -10.20
N PHE A 102 11.67 1.66 -10.24
CA PHE A 102 12.73 1.09 -9.42
C PHE A 102 13.55 0.04 -10.19
N GLY A 103 14.79 0.38 -10.52
CA GLY A 103 15.78 -0.59 -11.01
C GLY A 103 16.07 -0.49 -12.50
N SER A 104 16.93 -1.40 -12.97
CA SER A 104 17.46 -1.41 -14.34
C SER A 104 17.21 -2.71 -15.10
N GLU A 105 16.74 -3.76 -14.42
CA GLU A 105 16.52 -5.09 -15.00
C GLU A 105 15.06 -5.27 -15.44
N PRO A 106 14.82 -5.99 -16.56
CA PRO A 106 13.48 -6.36 -16.97
C PRO A 106 12.77 -7.25 -15.95
N GLN A 107 11.49 -6.99 -15.70
CA GLN A 107 10.62 -7.85 -14.90
C GLN A 107 9.17 -7.78 -15.38
N SER A 108 8.41 -8.86 -15.13
CA SER A 108 7.00 -8.93 -15.51
C SER A 108 6.13 -7.94 -14.71
N ASN A 109 5.04 -7.48 -15.32
CA ASN A 109 4.05 -6.66 -14.61
C ASN A 109 3.38 -7.40 -13.44
N LEU A 110 3.24 -8.73 -13.53
CA LEU A 110 2.80 -9.55 -12.42
C LEU A 110 3.77 -9.48 -11.24
N SER A 111 5.08 -9.60 -11.49
CA SER A 111 6.12 -9.49 -10.45
C SER A 111 6.06 -8.15 -9.73
N ARG A 112 5.81 -7.06 -10.46
CA ARG A 112 5.63 -5.71 -9.88
C ARG A 112 4.42 -5.61 -8.96
N LEU A 113 3.29 -6.23 -9.34
CA LEU A 113 2.11 -6.29 -8.48
C LEU A 113 2.31 -7.18 -7.26
N VAL A 114 3.06 -8.28 -7.40
CA VAL A 114 3.44 -9.13 -6.27
C VAL A 114 4.33 -8.35 -5.31
N TYR A 115 5.34 -7.63 -5.81
CA TYR A 115 6.18 -6.77 -4.98
C TYR A 115 5.37 -5.69 -4.25
N THR A 116 4.40 -5.07 -4.91
CA THR A 116 3.49 -4.10 -4.27
C THR A 116 2.70 -4.74 -3.12
N LEU A 117 2.24 -5.98 -3.31
CA LEU A 117 1.56 -6.73 -2.26
C LEU A 117 2.51 -7.10 -1.10
N GLU A 118 3.73 -7.52 -1.41
CA GLU A 118 4.77 -7.82 -0.41
C GLU A 118 5.13 -6.58 0.40
N ASN A 119 5.22 -5.41 -0.24
CA ASN A 119 5.46 -4.14 0.45
C ASN A 119 4.34 -3.82 1.46
N GLU A 120 3.08 -4.02 1.06
CA GLU A 120 1.94 -3.86 1.97
C GLU A 120 1.98 -4.85 3.14
N ILE A 121 2.30 -6.12 2.89
CA ILE A 121 2.42 -7.13 3.94
C ILE A 121 3.57 -6.78 4.89
N HIS A 122 4.71 -6.35 4.36
CA HIS A 122 5.89 -5.94 5.11
C HIS A 122 5.58 -4.77 6.06
N HIS A 123 5.05 -3.68 5.52
CA HIS A 123 4.68 -2.51 6.32
C HIS A 123 3.56 -2.79 7.31
N ARG A 124 2.57 -3.60 6.94
CA ARG A 124 1.55 -4.04 7.89
C ARG A 124 2.17 -4.81 9.06
N GLY A 125 3.18 -5.66 8.81
CA GLY A 125 3.94 -6.31 9.86
C GLY A 125 4.62 -5.33 10.82
N GLN A 126 5.16 -4.22 10.30
CA GLN A 126 5.67 -3.12 11.13
C GLN A 126 4.55 -2.49 11.96
N GLY A 127 3.40 -2.19 11.35
CA GLY A 127 2.22 -1.67 12.06
C GLY A 127 1.75 -2.56 13.21
N TYR A 128 1.82 -3.90 13.06
CA TYR A 128 1.53 -4.83 14.15
C TYR A 128 2.48 -4.67 15.34
N THR A 129 3.77 -4.56 15.07
CA THR A 129 4.80 -4.33 16.09
C THR A 129 4.56 -3.01 16.82
N TYR A 130 4.16 -1.97 16.08
CA TYR A 130 3.91 -0.65 16.65
C TYR A 130 2.70 -0.66 17.59
N LEU A 131 1.59 -1.29 17.17
CA LEU A 131 0.42 -1.49 18.03
C LEU A 131 0.82 -2.19 19.34
N ARG A 132 1.66 -3.23 19.27
CA ARG A 132 2.15 -3.94 20.47
C ARG A 132 2.96 -3.04 21.40
N ILE A 133 3.85 -2.21 20.86
CA ILE A 133 4.65 -1.27 21.66
C ILE A 133 3.74 -0.22 22.33
N LEU A 134 2.67 0.20 21.64
CA LEU A 134 1.64 1.09 22.18
C LEU A 134 0.68 0.40 23.16
N GLY A 135 0.88 -0.89 23.48
CA GLY A 135 0.02 -1.66 24.38
C GLY A 135 -1.30 -2.12 23.77
N ILE A 136 -1.44 -2.06 22.44
CA ILE A 136 -2.66 -2.39 21.70
C ILE A 136 -2.52 -3.75 21.04
N GLN A 137 -3.55 -4.59 21.18
CA GLN A 137 -3.61 -5.89 20.53
C GLN A 137 -3.90 -5.72 19.03
N PRO A 138 -2.99 -6.14 18.12
CA PRO A 138 -3.26 -6.10 16.69
C PRO A 138 -4.36 -7.10 16.29
N PRO A 139 -5.02 -6.90 15.13
CA PRO A 139 -6.05 -7.81 14.66
C PRO A 139 -5.42 -9.17 14.34
N ALA A 140 -6.19 -10.25 14.46
CA ALA A 140 -5.68 -11.56 14.09
C ALA A 140 -5.52 -11.65 12.56
N PHE A 141 -4.38 -12.17 12.10
CA PHE A 141 -4.01 -12.22 10.68
C PHE A 141 -5.04 -12.95 9.78
N TYR A 142 -5.72 -13.95 10.32
CA TYR A 142 -6.69 -14.75 9.56
C TYR A 142 -8.06 -14.07 9.40
N ILE A 143 -8.30 -12.91 10.03
CA ILE A 143 -9.54 -12.15 9.88
C ILE A 143 -9.42 -11.32 8.59
N ARG A 144 -9.78 -11.96 7.46
CA ARG A 144 -9.69 -11.38 6.11
C ARG A 144 -11.01 -10.82 5.64
#